data_AF-A0A819MAM7-F1
#
_entry.id   AF-A0A819MAM7-F1
#
_cell.length_a   1.000
_cell.length_b   1.000
_cell.length_c   1.000
_cell.angle_alpha   90.00
_cell.angle_beta   90.00
_cell.angle_gamma   90.00
#
_symmetry.space_group_name_H-M   'P 1'
#
loop_
_entity.id
_entity.type
_entity.pdbx_description
1 polymer ?
#
loop_
_entity_poly.entity_id
_entity_poly.type
_entity_poly.pdbx_seq_one_letter_code
_entity_poly.pdbx_strand_id
1 'polypeptide(L)'
;WVQPSSYWYSYRTRQTRLVTIGETHAFVRHVDIIPSLLSLPPDMFIQAVMGQPFETRSKPVPCRCLKIREHNKNDFPHIAYHGTNIKVIESILIDGLVMPSTVVSSGLRICPPNNHIARQETAFGIKDFSNGIFVTPSIYYCSDPAYAVTFTYNDERLICLLECSVKEGSFGRFKCTVPNYVAHPDDDINAIEWRLTNTADIEIISVLFIPVIKSKTEAARSRAKKLGVDRGCERDRPNRRCAYNCLISDANYKSMFRICIQEDEDELAQEFRESSTKLVWDKIVDAIDSLRWQHGFVEIFSIFVSDKDLYRFTVN
;
A
#
# COMPACT_ATOMS: atom_id res chain seq x y z
N TRP A 1 4.65 -34.72 -18.12
CA TRP A 1 3.21 -34.59 -17.86
C TRP A 1 2.99 -34.53 -16.37
N VAL A 2 3.15 -33.35 -15.78
CA VAL A 2 2.87 -33.10 -14.36
C VAL A 2 1.41 -32.64 -14.32
N GLN A 3 0.58 -33.27 -13.50
CA GLN A 3 -0.80 -32.80 -13.34
C GLN A 3 -0.77 -31.35 -12.81
N PRO A 4 -1.51 -30.41 -13.43
CA PRO A 4 -1.75 -29.10 -12.85
C PRO A 4 -2.30 -29.26 -11.42
N SER A 5 -1.89 -28.38 -10.52
CA SER A 5 -2.40 -28.37 -9.13
C SER A 5 -3.93 -28.32 -9.11
N SER A 6 -4.52 -28.87 -8.06
CA SER A 6 -5.97 -29.06 -7.87
C SER A 6 -6.77 -27.76 -7.67
N TYR A 7 -6.35 -26.62 -8.24
CA TYR A 7 -7.04 -25.32 -8.18
C TYR A 7 -8.25 -25.22 -9.12
N TRP A 8 -9.05 -26.30 -9.21
CA TRP A 8 -10.35 -26.25 -9.89
C TRP A 8 -11.43 -26.81 -8.97
N TYR A 9 -12.40 -25.93 -8.69
CA TYR A 9 -13.57 -26.14 -7.87
C TYR A 9 -14.30 -27.44 -8.22
N SER A 10 -14.48 -28.31 -7.23
CA SER A 10 -15.41 -29.43 -7.27
C SER A 10 -16.50 -29.19 -6.23
N TYR A 11 -17.70 -28.77 -6.68
CA TYR A 11 -18.91 -28.79 -5.85
C TYR A 11 -19.86 -29.85 -6.39
N ARG A 12 -20.08 -30.91 -5.61
CA ARG A 12 -21.19 -31.84 -5.86
C ARG A 12 -22.43 -31.23 -5.22
N THR A 13 -23.41 -30.93 -6.08
CA THR A 13 -24.81 -30.51 -5.82
C THR A 13 -25.16 -29.01 -5.87
N ARG A 14 -24.73 -28.29 -6.94
CA ARG A 14 -25.27 -27.03 -7.57
C ARG A 14 -25.92 -25.96 -6.65
N GLN A 15 -25.58 -24.68 -6.64
CA GLN A 15 -24.70 -23.80 -7.40
C GLN A 15 -24.48 -22.55 -6.50
N THR A 16 -23.28 -22.02 -6.55
CA THR A 16 -22.73 -20.96 -5.70
C THR A 16 -23.43 -19.61 -5.87
N ARG A 17 -23.54 -18.82 -4.79
CA ARG A 17 -23.93 -17.41 -4.85
C ARG A 17 -22.75 -16.52 -5.30
N LEU A 18 -22.40 -16.64 -6.57
CA LEU A 18 -21.94 -15.50 -7.37
C LEU A 18 -22.92 -15.36 -8.53
N VAL A 19 -23.36 -14.14 -8.83
CA VAL A 19 -24.31 -13.90 -9.93
C VAL A 19 -23.63 -14.26 -11.25
N THR A 20 -24.22 -15.18 -11.99
CA THR A 20 -23.86 -15.47 -13.37
C THR A 20 -24.59 -14.53 -14.32
N ILE A 21 -23.90 -14.08 -15.37
CA ILE A 21 -24.54 -13.50 -16.56
C ILE A 21 -24.30 -14.52 -17.68
N GLY A 22 -25.27 -15.40 -17.93
CA GLY A 22 -25.10 -16.56 -18.81
C GLY A 22 -24.31 -17.72 -18.17
N GLU A 23 -23.47 -18.41 -18.94
CA GLU A 23 -22.64 -19.55 -18.48
C GLU A 23 -21.27 -19.13 -17.90
N THR A 24 -21.01 -17.83 -17.75
CA THR A 24 -19.72 -17.30 -17.29
C THR A 24 -19.82 -16.72 -15.88
N HIS A 25 -18.84 -17.02 -15.03
CA HIS A 25 -18.73 -16.47 -13.68
C HIS A 25 -18.36 -14.99 -13.73
N ALA A 26 -19.19 -14.12 -13.14
CA ALA A 26 -18.90 -12.70 -13.05
C ALA A 26 -17.83 -12.46 -11.96
N PHE A 27 -16.60 -12.14 -12.35
CA PHE A 27 -15.67 -11.46 -11.46
C PHE A 27 -15.76 -9.95 -11.63
N VAL A 28 -15.57 -9.28 -10.49
CA VAL A 28 -15.89 -7.90 -10.23
C VAL A 28 -15.00 -6.95 -11.04
N ARG A 29 -15.58 -6.36 -12.08
CA ARG A 29 -15.08 -5.23 -12.88
C ARG A 29 -14.96 -3.90 -12.08
N HIS A 30 -14.65 -3.92 -10.78
CA HIS A 30 -14.94 -2.76 -9.90
C HIS A 30 -13.88 -2.31 -8.88
N VAL A 31 -12.63 -2.76 -8.90
CA VAL A 31 -11.60 -2.15 -8.04
C VAL A 31 -10.25 -2.14 -8.76
N ASP A 32 -9.58 -0.99 -8.84
CA ASP A 32 -8.20 -0.94 -9.32
C ASP A 32 -7.32 -1.66 -8.31
N ILE A 33 -6.81 -2.84 -8.69
CA ILE A 33 -5.76 -3.51 -7.94
C ILE A 33 -4.45 -2.96 -8.49
N ILE A 34 -3.88 -1.98 -7.78
CA ILE A 34 -2.55 -1.36 -7.96
C ILE A 34 -1.97 -1.59 -9.39
N PRO A 35 -2.43 -0.82 -10.39
CA PRO A 35 -2.30 -1.15 -11.82
C PRO A 35 -0.86 -1.33 -12.34
N SER A 36 0.15 -0.82 -11.62
CA SER A 36 1.55 -0.86 -12.04
C SER A 36 2.39 -1.97 -11.40
N LEU A 37 1.89 -2.65 -10.36
CA LEU A 37 2.66 -3.66 -9.62
C LEU A 37 2.00 -5.04 -9.63
N LEU A 38 0.70 -5.11 -9.91
CA LEU A 38 -0.03 -6.36 -10.09
C LEU A 38 -0.74 -6.33 -11.44
N SER A 39 0.01 -6.58 -12.52
CA SER A 39 -0.61 -7.08 -13.74
C SER A 39 -0.93 -8.53 -13.50
N LEU A 40 -2.09 -8.82 -12.89
CA LEU A 40 -2.67 -10.14 -13.16
C LEU A 40 -2.76 -10.27 -14.68
N PRO A 41 -2.73 -11.49 -15.27
CA PRO A 41 -3.02 -11.63 -16.70
C PRO A 41 -4.27 -10.78 -16.98
N PRO A 42 -4.46 -10.20 -18.18
CA PRO A 42 -5.62 -9.33 -18.49
C PRO A 42 -7.03 -9.96 -18.25
N ASP A 43 -7.08 -11.13 -17.61
CA ASP A 43 -7.78 -12.35 -17.92
C ASP A 43 -7.83 -13.27 -16.67
N MET A 44 -8.11 -12.74 -15.48
CA MET A 44 -8.84 -13.55 -14.47
C MET A 44 -10.37 -13.38 -14.60
N PHE A 45 -10.79 -13.14 -15.84
CA PHE A 45 -12.11 -13.15 -16.47
C PHE A 45 -12.73 -11.79 -16.81
N ILE A 46 -13.17 -11.73 -18.09
CA ILE A 46 -14.10 -10.79 -18.73
C ILE A 46 -13.46 -9.55 -19.38
N GLN A 47 -12.63 -9.70 -20.43
CA GLN A 47 -12.66 -8.79 -21.61
C GLN A 47 -12.20 -9.46 -22.92
N ALA A 48 -11.21 -10.35 -22.89
CA ALA A 48 -10.78 -11.09 -24.10
C ALA A 48 -11.88 -11.98 -24.70
N VAL A 49 -12.77 -12.53 -23.86
CA VAL A 49 -13.93 -13.32 -24.31
C VAL A 49 -15.00 -12.47 -25.01
N MET A 50 -15.03 -11.14 -24.77
CA MET A 50 -16.02 -10.22 -25.33
C MET A 50 -15.47 -9.31 -26.45
N GLY A 51 -14.17 -9.36 -26.75
CA GLY A 51 -13.56 -8.55 -27.81
C GLY A 51 -13.69 -7.03 -27.60
N GLN A 52 -13.79 -6.57 -26.35
CA GLN A 52 -13.94 -5.15 -26.01
C GLN A 52 -12.67 -4.60 -25.35
N PRO A 53 -12.27 -3.34 -25.61
CA PRO A 53 -11.15 -2.69 -24.95
C PRO A 53 -11.47 -2.27 -23.51
N PHE A 54 -10.43 -2.18 -22.67
CA PHE A 54 -10.57 -1.81 -21.27
C PHE A 54 -10.95 -0.33 -21.13
N GLU A 55 -12.06 -0.05 -20.45
CA GLU A 55 -12.43 1.32 -20.08
C GLU A 55 -11.68 1.76 -18.81
N THR A 56 -10.82 2.75 -18.93
CA THR A 56 -10.18 3.40 -17.79
C THR A 56 -11.21 4.23 -17.01
N ARG A 57 -11.33 3.99 -15.70
CA ARG A 57 -12.16 4.86 -14.84
C ARG A 57 -11.45 6.17 -14.54
N SER A 58 -12.20 7.26 -14.53
CA SER A 58 -11.71 8.59 -14.09
C SER A 58 -11.50 8.70 -12.58
N LYS A 59 -12.03 7.77 -11.77
CA LYS A 59 -11.94 7.76 -10.28
C LYS A 59 -11.89 6.34 -9.72
N PRO A 60 -10.71 5.69 -9.69
CA PRO A 60 -10.58 4.37 -9.10
C PRO A 60 -10.63 4.38 -7.57
N VAL A 61 -11.12 3.29 -6.97
CA VAL A 61 -11.18 3.11 -5.50
C VAL A 61 -10.01 2.23 -5.06
N PRO A 62 -9.27 2.59 -4.00
CA PRO A 62 -8.17 1.77 -3.49
C PRO A 62 -8.64 0.40 -2.99
N CYS A 63 -8.10 -0.68 -3.54
CA CYS A 63 -8.30 -2.04 -3.01
C CYS A 63 -7.42 -2.26 -1.76
N ARG A 64 -8.02 -2.47 -0.60
CA ARG A 64 -7.29 -2.82 0.64
C ARG A 64 -7.23 -4.32 0.93
N CYS A 65 -8.14 -5.07 0.31
CA CYS A 65 -8.25 -6.51 0.45
C CYS A 65 -8.83 -7.11 -0.83
N LEU A 66 -8.15 -8.10 -1.39
CA LEU A 66 -8.66 -8.95 -2.45
C LEU A 66 -9.07 -10.28 -1.84
N LYS A 67 -10.38 -10.48 -1.67
CA LYS A 67 -10.94 -11.75 -1.18
C LYS A 67 -10.96 -12.77 -2.32
N ILE A 68 -10.30 -13.91 -2.13
CA ILE A 68 -10.23 -15.00 -3.11
C ILE A 68 -11.33 -16.04 -2.85
N ARG A 69 -11.55 -16.41 -1.58
CA ARG A 69 -12.56 -17.39 -1.17
C ARG A 69 -12.98 -17.23 0.28
N GLU A 70 -14.03 -17.95 0.68
CA GLU A 70 -14.45 -18.08 2.06
C GLU A 70 -13.58 -19.07 2.84
N HIS A 71 -13.47 -18.85 4.16
CA HIS A 71 -12.72 -19.73 5.04
C HIS A 71 -13.49 -21.03 5.30
N ASN A 72 -12.96 -22.16 4.84
CA ASN A 72 -13.50 -23.48 5.17
C ASN A 72 -12.93 -23.99 6.51
N LYS A 73 -13.62 -23.65 7.59
CA LYS A 73 -13.24 -24.03 8.96
C LYS A 73 -13.28 -25.53 9.25
N ASN A 74 -14.00 -26.31 8.45
CA ASN A 74 -14.12 -27.75 8.67
C ASN A 74 -12.86 -28.48 8.24
N ASP A 75 -12.32 -28.11 7.08
CA ASP A 75 -11.12 -28.76 6.51
C ASP A 75 -9.83 -28.04 6.93
N PHE A 76 -9.89 -26.72 7.09
CA PHE A 76 -8.75 -25.87 7.42
C PHE A 76 -9.09 -24.98 8.63
N PRO A 77 -9.11 -25.50 9.87
CA PRO A 77 -9.64 -24.78 11.03
C PRO A 77 -8.85 -23.53 11.41
N HIS A 78 -7.59 -23.40 10.98
CA HIS A 78 -6.71 -22.30 11.38
C HIS A 78 -6.63 -21.20 10.33
N ILE A 79 -6.44 -19.98 10.81
CA ILE A 79 -6.01 -18.84 9.99
C ILE A 79 -4.54 -18.56 10.29
N ALA A 80 -3.77 -18.32 9.24
CA ALA A 80 -2.38 -17.87 9.32
C ALA A 80 -2.09 -16.85 8.22
N TYR A 81 -0.97 -16.15 8.34
CA TYR A 81 -0.58 -15.07 7.46
C TYR A 81 0.82 -15.32 6.89
N HIS A 82 1.03 -14.89 5.65
CA HIS A 82 2.30 -14.96 4.95
C HIS A 82 2.68 -13.58 4.42
N GLY A 83 3.77 -13.02 4.95
CA GLY A 83 4.37 -11.78 4.43
C GLY A 83 5.14 -12.07 3.16
N THR A 84 4.99 -11.23 2.14
CA THR A 84 5.67 -11.45 0.86
C THR A 84 5.93 -10.15 0.10
N ASN A 85 6.43 -10.28 -1.13
CA ASN A 85 6.64 -9.18 -2.05
C ASN A 85 5.46 -9.08 -3.03
N ILE A 86 4.94 -7.87 -3.25
CA ILE A 86 3.87 -7.62 -4.22
C ILE A 86 4.16 -8.22 -5.60
N LYS A 87 5.43 -8.23 -6.02
CA LYS A 87 5.89 -8.74 -7.32
C LYS A 87 5.67 -10.24 -7.53
N VAL A 88 5.47 -11.02 -6.45
CA VAL A 88 5.28 -12.48 -6.55
C VAL A 88 3.83 -12.91 -6.32
N ILE A 89 2.94 -11.98 -6.00
CA ILE A 89 1.53 -12.28 -5.72
C ILE A 89 0.85 -12.93 -6.91
N GLU A 90 1.08 -12.45 -8.13
CA GLU A 90 0.53 -13.06 -9.34
C GLU A 90 0.92 -14.55 -9.45
N SER A 91 2.22 -14.86 -9.32
CA SER A 91 2.69 -16.25 -9.36
C SER A 91 2.10 -17.08 -8.22
N ILE A 92 1.98 -16.53 -7.01
CA ILE A 92 1.37 -17.25 -5.88
C ILE A 92 -0.11 -17.52 -6.12
N LEU A 93 -0.86 -16.61 -6.76
CA LEU A 93 -2.26 -16.82 -7.08
C LEU A 93 -2.47 -17.85 -8.20
N ILE A 94 -1.51 -17.99 -9.12
CA ILE A 94 -1.54 -18.97 -10.21
C ILE A 94 -1.08 -20.36 -9.73
N ASP A 95 0.07 -20.42 -9.07
CA ASP A 95 0.77 -21.66 -8.71
C ASP A 95 0.51 -22.12 -7.28
N GLY A 96 -0.03 -21.24 -6.43
CA GLY A 96 -0.15 -21.43 -5.00
C GLY A 96 1.14 -21.07 -4.25
N LEU A 97 1.10 -21.28 -2.93
CA LEU A 97 2.32 -21.35 -2.13
C LEU A 97 3.01 -22.68 -2.43
N VAL A 98 4.24 -22.61 -2.94
CA VAL A 98 5.01 -23.78 -3.36
C VAL A 98 6.26 -23.96 -2.51
N MET A 99 6.72 -25.21 -2.41
CA MET A 99 7.97 -25.53 -1.73
C MET A 99 9.17 -25.00 -2.51
N PRO A 100 10.27 -24.61 -1.84
CA PRO A 100 11.51 -24.28 -2.53
C PRO A 100 12.01 -25.46 -3.37
N SER A 101 12.65 -25.13 -4.47
CA SER A 101 13.02 -25.97 -5.61
C SER A 101 11.87 -26.35 -6.56
N THR A 102 10.63 -25.92 -6.31
CA THR A 102 9.52 -26.12 -7.27
C THR A 102 9.70 -25.24 -8.51
N VAL A 103 9.39 -25.80 -9.69
CA VAL A 103 9.29 -25.03 -10.94
C VAL A 103 7.84 -24.60 -11.10
N VAL A 104 7.60 -23.28 -11.12
CA VAL A 104 6.26 -22.69 -11.28
C VAL A 104 5.89 -22.56 -12.75
N SER A 105 4.63 -22.21 -13.02
CA SER A 105 4.04 -22.06 -14.36
C SER A 105 4.86 -21.18 -15.32
N SER A 106 5.53 -20.16 -14.81
CA SER A 106 6.43 -19.29 -15.57
C SER A 106 7.74 -19.95 -16.02
N GLY A 107 7.99 -21.20 -15.61
CA GLY A 107 9.26 -21.91 -15.82
C GLY A 107 10.36 -21.55 -14.83
N LEU A 108 10.11 -20.58 -13.94
CA LEU A 108 11.06 -20.19 -12.90
C LEU A 108 11.14 -21.27 -11.81
N ARG A 109 12.35 -21.61 -11.38
CA ARG A 109 12.55 -22.42 -10.18
C ARG A 109 12.59 -21.52 -8.95
N ILE A 110 11.69 -21.76 -8.00
CA ILE A 110 11.67 -21.04 -6.73
C ILE A 110 12.82 -21.52 -5.88
N CYS A 111 13.70 -20.61 -5.46
CA CYS A 111 14.83 -20.89 -4.58
C CYS A 111 14.87 -19.86 -3.45
N PRO A 112 15.41 -20.21 -2.26
CA PRO A 112 15.75 -19.21 -1.25
C PRO A 112 16.66 -18.14 -1.88
N PRO A 113 16.40 -16.83 -1.68
CA PRO A 113 17.26 -15.79 -2.21
C PRO A 113 18.68 -15.88 -1.63
N ASN A 114 19.68 -15.36 -2.35
CA ASN A 114 21.10 -15.49 -1.97
C ASN A 114 21.47 -14.92 -0.59
N ASN A 115 20.69 -13.97 -0.08
CA ASN A 115 20.85 -13.38 1.25
C ASN A 115 20.04 -14.09 2.34
N HIS A 116 19.42 -15.24 2.04
CA HIS A 116 18.67 -16.06 2.98
C HIS A 116 19.44 -17.33 3.32
N ILE A 117 19.01 -18.03 4.37
CA ILE A 117 19.54 -19.35 4.71
C ILE A 117 19.31 -20.29 3.52
N ALA A 118 20.37 -20.96 3.07
CA ALA A 118 20.30 -21.84 1.91
C ALA A 118 19.55 -23.14 2.22
N ARG A 119 19.23 -23.91 1.17
CA ARG A 119 18.76 -25.30 1.33
C ARG A 119 19.85 -26.16 1.97
N GLN A 120 19.41 -27.20 2.68
CA GLN A 120 20.23 -28.18 3.41
C GLN A 120 20.96 -27.61 4.64
N GLU A 121 20.91 -26.30 4.86
CA GLU A 121 21.47 -25.67 6.05
C GLU A 121 20.60 -25.87 7.29
N THR A 122 21.26 -26.09 8.42
CA THR A 122 20.58 -26.14 9.73
C THR A 122 20.65 -24.77 10.37
N ALA A 123 19.50 -24.22 10.76
CA ALA A 123 19.43 -22.95 11.45
C ALA A 123 18.36 -23.01 12.54
N PHE A 124 18.58 -22.31 13.65
CA PHE A 124 17.65 -22.27 14.80
C PHE A 124 17.25 -23.65 15.35
N GLY A 125 18.11 -24.65 15.19
CA GLY A 125 17.83 -26.04 15.58
C GLY A 125 16.97 -26.83 14.60
N ILE A 126 16.70 -26.29 13.40
CA ILE A 126 15.84 -26.89 12.38
C ILE A 126 16.69 -27.32 11.19
N LYS A 127 16.66 -28.61 10.87
CA LYS A 127 17.37 -29.18 9.73
C LYS A 127 16.72 -28.72 8.42
N ASP A 128 17.54 -28.32 7.45
CA ASP A 128 17.08 -27.81 6.14
C ASP A 128 16.05 -26.71 6.34
N PHE A 129 16.45 -25.67 7.09
CA PHE A 129 15.57 -24.61 7.58
C PHE A 129 14.69 -24.04 6.48
N SER A 130 15.25 -23.82 5.30
CA SER A 130 14.53 -23.19 4.19
C SER A 130 13.61 -24.15 3.44
N ASN A 131 13.49 -25.42 3.84
CA ASN A 131 12.58 -26.40 3.25
C ASN A 131 11.16 -26.32 3.84
N GLY A 132 10.48 -25.20 3.63
CA GLY A 132 9.12 -25.05 4.11
C GLY A 132 8.42 -23.84 3.53
N ILE A 133 7.09 -23.84 3.64
CA ILE A 133 6.25 -22.66 3.52
C ILE A 133 6.09 -22.09 4.93
N PHE A 134 6.43 -20.82 5.09
CA PHE A 134 6.40 -20.12 6.36
C PHE A 134 5.11 -19.31 6.48
N VAL A 135 4.34 -19.55 7.52
CA VAL A 135 3.17 -18.75 7.89
C VAL A 135 3.17 -18.49 9.39
N THR A 136 2.29 -17.62 9.86
CA THR A 136 2.20 -17.29 11.30
C THR A 136 0.76 -16.95 11.66
N PRO A 137 0.28 -17.27 12.88
CA PRO A 137 -1.03 -16.78 13.34
C PRO A 137 -1.02 -15.27 13.60
N SER A 138 0.15 -14.63 13.64
CA SER A 138 0.31 -13.20 13.95
C SER A 138 0.47 -12.36 12.68
N ILE A 139 -0.52 -11.51 12.42
CA ILE A 139 -0.44 -10.52 11.35
C ILE A 139 0.68 -9.49 11.59
N TYR A 140 1.04 -9.25 12.87
CA TYR A 140 2.13 -8.36 13.24
C TYR A 140 3.49 -8.98 12.92
N TYR A 141 3.67 -10.26 13.22
CA TYR A 141 4.92 -10.97 12.94
C TYR A 141 5.20 -11.05 11.44
N CYS A 142 4.22 -11.44 10.61
CA CYS A 142 4.42 -11.49 9.16
C CYS A 142 4.57 -10.11 8.51
N SER A 143 4.22 -9.03 9.22
CA SER A 143 4.39 -7.65 8.74
C SER A 143 5.82 -7.13 8.93
N ASP A 144 6.69 -7.87 9.63
CA ASP A 144 8.08 -7.48 9.81
C ASP A 144 8.80 -7.36 8.44
N PRO A 145 9.70 -6.38 8.26
CA PRO A 145 10.46 -6.22 7.02
C PRO A 145 11.29 -7.44 6.60
N ALA A 146 11.58 -8.38 7.51
CA ALA A 146 12.19 -9.66 7.19
C ALA A 146 11.30 -10.56 6.30
N TYR A 147 9.98 -10.38 6.34
CA TYR A 147 9.00 -11.18 5.59
C TYR A 147 8.25 -10.36 4.54
N ALA A 148 7.75 -9.18 4.91
CA ALA A 148 6.91 -8.37 4.04
C ALA A 148 7.69 -7.20 3.43
N VAL A 149 7.79 -7.19 2.10
CA VAL A 149 8.50 -6.14 1.38
C VAL A 149 7.57 -4.96 1.13
N THR A 150 7.97 -3.78 1.59
CA THR A 150 7.20 -2.56 1.35
C THR A 150 7.24 -2.15 -0.12
N PHE A 151 6.12 -1.67 -0.64
CA PHE A 151 6.04 -1.04 -1.96
C PHE A 151 5.27 0.28 -1.87
N THR A 152 5.44 1.13 -2.89
CA THR A 152 4.77 2.43 -2.97
C THR A 152 3.64 2.36 -3.98
N TYR A 153 2.48 2.88 -3.60
CA TYR A 153 1.36 3.09 -4.50
C TYR A 153 0.73 4.44 -4.19
N ASN A 154 0.64 5.31 -5.21
CA ASN A 154 0.35 6.73 -5.02
C ASN A 154 1.31 7.36 -3.99
N ASP A 155 0.79 7.99 -2.94
CA ASP A 155 1.56 8.58 -1.85
C ASP A 155 1.58 7.71 -0.57
N GLU A 156 1.21 6.44 -0.70
CA GLU A 156 1.23 5.48 0.40
C GLU A 156 2.38 4.50 0.30
N ARG A 157 2.89 4.10 1.47
CA ARG A 157 3.77 2.94 1.59
C ARG A 157 2.97 1.79 2.18
N LEU A 158 2.92 0.69 1.44
CA LEU A 158 2.11 -0.48 1.73
C LEU A 158 3.00 -1.72 1.89
N ILE A 159 2.48 -2.71 2.59
CA ILE A 159 2.97 -4.10 2.55
C ILE A 159 1.87 -5.00 2.00
N CYS A 160 2.27 -6.14 1.44
CA CYS A 160 1.35 -7.16 0.95
C CYS A 160 1.48 -8.44 1.79
N LEU A 161 0.35 -8.91 2.29
CA LEU A 161 0.25 -10.13 3.08
C LEU A 161 -0.78 -11.06 2.44
N LEU A 162 -0.58 -12.36 2.58
CA LEU A 162 -1.62 -13.36 2.29
C LEU A 162 -2.25 -13.79 3.60
N GLU A 163 -3.58 -13.83 3.63
CA GLU A 163 -4.36 -14.56 4.63
C GLU A 163 -4.61 -15.96 4.10
N CYS A 164 -4.25 -16.97 4.89
CA CYS A 164 -4.30 -18.37 4.50
C CYS A 164 -5.09 -19.19 5.52
N SER A 165 -5.81 -20.20 5.04
CA SER A 165 -6.39 -21.23 5.91
C SER A 165 -5.46 -22.43 5.94
N VAL A 166 -5.23 -22.97 7.14
CA VAL A 166 -4.27 -24.05 7.37
C VAL A 166 -4.95 -25.24 8.04
N LYS A 167 -4.61 -26.42 7.56
CA LYS A 167 -5.13 -27.69 8.09
C LYS A 167 -4.52 -27.99 9.46
N GLU A 168 -5.31 -28.53 10.38
CA GLU A 168 -4.78 -28.99 11.67
C GLU A 168 -3.77 -30.13 11.48
N GLY A 169 -2.71 -30.13 12.28
CA GLY A 169 -1.68 -31.18 12.26
C GLY A 169 -0.75 -31.18 11.03
N SER A 170 -0.89 -30.26 10.08
CA SER A 170 -0.04 -30.19 8.87
C SER A 170 1.19 -29.28 9.01
N PHE A 171 1.34 -28.62 10.15
CA PHE A 171 2.40 -27.63 10.38
C PHE A 171 3.17 -27.90 11.68
N GLY A 172 4.48 -27.63 11.63
CA GLY A 172 5.31 -27.52 12.83
C GLY A 172 5.23 -26.11 13.40
N ARG A 173 5.28 -25.98 14.73
CA ARG A 173 5.32 -24.70 15.46
C ARG A 173 6.72 -24.44 15.98
N PHE A 174 7.22 -23.23 15.78
CA PHE A 174 8.58 -22.85 16.10
C PHE A 174 8.60 -21.48 16.78
N LYS A 175 9.65 -21.26 17.57
CA LYS A 175 9.93 -19.98 18.21
C LYS A 175 10.23 -18.89 17.18
N CYS A 176 10.05 -17.65 17.59
CA CYS A 176 10.46 -16.46 16.85
C CYS A 176 11.91 -16.58 16.35
N THR A 177 12.11 -16.30 15.06
CA THR A 177 13.42 -16.30 14.40
C THR A 177 13.88 -14.89 13.98
N VAL A 178 12.99 -13.89 14.07
CA VAL A 178 13.31 -12.48 13.78
C VAL A 178 14.05 -11.85 14.97
N PRO A 179 15.30 -11.38 14.79
CA PRO A 179 16.04 -10.70 15.84
C PRO A 179 15.35 -9.40 16.27
N ASN A 180 15.30 -9.14 17.58
CA ASN A 180 14.71 -7.94 18.17
C ASN A 180 13.22 -7.71 17.85
N TYR A 181 12.49 -8.76 17.47
CA TYR A 181 11.05 -8.67 17.30
C TYR A 181 10.37 -8.25 18.60
N VAL A 182 9.56 -7.19 18.54
CA VAL A 182 8.74 -6.74 19.65
C VAL A 182 7.36 -7.37 19.51
N ALA A 183 7.09 -8.36 20.36
CA ALA A 183 5.86 -9.14 20.33
C ALA A 183 4.61 -8.28 20.58
N HIS A 184 3.57 -8.52 19.78
CA HIS A 184 2.23 -8.07 20.10
C HIS A 184 1.72 -8.83 21.35
N PRO A 185 0.85 -8.24 22.19
CA PRO A 185 0.31 -8.91 23.37
C PRO A 185 -0.32 -10.29 23.13
N ASP A 186 -0.85 -10.51 21.92
CA ASP A 186 -1.51 -11.76 21.53
C ASP A 186 -0.55 -12.80 20.91
N ASP A 187 0.74 -12.48 20.81
CA ASP A 187 1.73 -13.36 20.19
C ASP A 187 2.27 -14.40 21.19
N ASP A 188 2.24 -15.67 20.80
CA ASP A 188 3.03 -16.71 21.46
C ASP A 188 4.40 -16.84 20.77
N ILE A 189 5.40 -16.13 21.26
CA ILE A 189 6.76 -16.11 20.70
C ILE A 189 7.44 -17.49 20.65
N ASN A 190 6.97 -18.49 21.40
CA ASN A 190 7.52 -19.84 21.36
C ASN A 190 6.91 -20.72 20.27
N ALA A 191 5.80 -20.28 19.67
CA ALA A 191 5.04 -21.01 18.66
C ALA A 191 4.53 -20.11 17.50
N ILE A 192 5.13 -18.93 17.33
CA ILE A 192 4.68 -17.90 16.39
C ILE A 192 4.99 -18.22 14.92
N GLU A 193 5.99 -19.06 14.65
CA GLU A 193 6.37 -19.41 13.29
C GLU A 193 5.86 -20.81 12.95
N TRP A 194 5.00 -20.90 11.94
CA TRP A 194 4.45 -22.16 11.46
C TRP A 194 5.10 -22.55 10.15
N ARG A 195 5.46 -23.83 10.03
CA ARG A 195 6.07 -24.36 8.81
C ARG A 195 5.30 -25.54 8.26
N LEU A 196 4.99 -25.44 6.98
CA LEU A 196 4.34 -26.49 6.22
C LEU A 196 5.31 -27.06 5.20
N THR A 197 5.20 -28.36 4.97
CA THR A 197 5.95 -29.08 3.92
C THR A 197 5.04 -29.68 2.85
N ASN A 198 3.71 -29.64 3.06
CA ASN A 198 2.72 -30.08 2.11
C ASN A 198 1.87 -28.89 1.64
N THR A 199 1.94 -28.57 0.34
CA THR A 199 1.24 -27.43 -0.26
C THR A 199 -0.28 -27.62 -0.30
N ALA A 200 -0.77 -28.87 -0.24
CA ALA A 200 -2.20 -29.17 -0.25
C ALA A 200 -2.89 -28.85 1.09
N ASP A 201 -2.12 -28.59 2.16
CA ASP A 201 -2.64 -28.35 3.50
C ASP A 201 -2.73 -26.85 3.85
N ILE A 202 -2.62 -25.98 2.84
CA ILE A 202 -2.78 -24.53 2.94
C ILE A 202 -3.59 -24.00 1.75
N GLU A 203 -4.52 -23.10 2.02
CA GLU A 203 -5.25 -22.36 0.99
C GLU A 203 -5.11 -20.85 1.20
N ILE A 204 -5.01 -20.10 0.10
CA ILE A 204 -5.02 -18.64 0.14
C ILE A 204 -6.46 -18.17 0.15
N ILE A 205 -6.82 -17.41 1.18
CA ILE A 205 -8.16 -16.86 1.39
C ILE A 205 -8.25 -15.44 0.84
N SER A 206 -7.26 -14.60 1.14
CA SER A 206 -7.27 -13.18 0.81
C SER A 206 -5.85 -12.64 0.58
N VAL A 207 -5.74 -11.57 -0.21
CA VAL A 207 -4.54 -10.73 -0.29
C VAL A 207 -4.84 -9.41 0.42
N LEU A 208 -4.04 -9.05 1.41
CA LEU A 208 -4.19 -7.85 2.23
C LEU A 208 -3.15 -6.80 1.83
N PHE A 209 -3.59 -5.54 1.70
CA PHE A 209 -2.72 -4.39 1.43
C PHE A 209 -2.74 -3.45 2.64
N ILE A 210 -1.72 -3.55 3.49
CA ILE A 210 -1.67 -2.83 4.76
C ILE A 210 -0.81 -1.57 4.62
N PRO A 211 -1.35 -0.38 4.92
CA PRO A 211 -0.56 0.84 4.94
C PRO A 211 0.38 0.86 6.15
N VAL A 212 1.69 0.95 5.87
CA VAL A 212 2.72 1.22 6.89
C VAL A 212 2.98 2.73 7.03
N ILE A 213 2.71 3.50 5.97
CA ILE A 213 2.65 4.96 6.00
C ILE A 213 1.35 5.37 5.30
N LYS A 214 0.48 6.04 6.05
CA LYS A 214 -0.81 6.54 5.53
C LYS A 214 -0.59 7.68 4.54
N SER A 215 -1.50 7.78 3.57
CA SER A 215 -1.52 8.86 2.58
C SER A 215 -1.45 10.23 3.26
N LYS A 216 -0.40 10.99 2.95
CA LYS A 216 -0.24 12.38 3.41
C LYS A 216 -1.32 13.27 2.79
N THR A 217 -1.70 12.93 1.56
CA THR A 217 -2.76 13.55 0.76
C THR A 217 -4.13 13.39 1.40
N GLU A 218 -4.53 12.16 1.75
CA GLU A 218 -5.82 11.91 2.40
C GLU A 218 -5.87 12.51 3.81
N ALA A 219 -4.74 12.50 4.54
CA ALA A 219 -4.63 13.20 5.82
C ALA A 219 -4.75 14.72 5.67
N ALA A 220 -4.17 15.31 4.63
CA ALA A 220 -4.32 16.72 4.30
C ALA A 220 -5.76 17.06 3.87
N ARG A 221 -6.39 16.28 2.99
CA ARG A 221 -7.80 16.44 2.60
C ARG A 221 -8.76 16.29 3.76
N SER A 222 -8.53 15.32 4.65
CA SER A 222 -9.34 15.13 5.86
C SER A 222 -9.21 16.32 6.82
N ARG A 223 -8.00 16.89 6.94
CA ARG A 223 -7.75 18.13 7.70
C ARG A 223 -8.45 19.33 7.03
N ALA A 224 -8.31 19.51 5.72
CA ALA A 224 -8.96 20.58 4.97
C ALA A 224 -10.49 20.51 5.02
N LYS A 225 -11.07 19.30 4.93
CA LYS A 225 -12.51 19.06 5.11
C LYS A 225 -12.96 19.36 6.53
N LYS A 226 -12.17 19.01 7.55
CA LYS A 226 -12.42 19.38 8.96
C LYS A 226 -12.32 20.89 9.19
N LEU A 227 -11.50 21.58 8.39
CA LEU A 227 -11.32 23.03 8.40
C LEU A 227 -12.29 23.77 7.46
N GLY A 228 -13.15 23.07 6.71
CA GLY A 228 -14.17 23.68 5.85
C GLY A 228 -13.67 24.29 4.53
N VAL A 229 -12.49 23.90 4.05
CA VAL A 229 -11.81 24.51 2.88
C VAL A 229 -12.17 23.81 1.55
N ASP A 230 -13.18 22.93 1.53
CA ASP A 230 -13.54 22.12 0.36
C ASP A 230 -14.44 22.91 -0.61
N ARG A 231 -13.87 23.87 -1.35
CA ARG A 231 -14.45 24.38 -2.60
C ARG A 231 -13.34 24.59 -3.62
N GLY A 232 -13.24 23.63 -4.54
CA GLY A 232 -12.51 23.83 -5.78
C GLY A 232 -13.05 25.06 -6.50
N CYS A 233 -12.21 26.06 -6.69
CA CYS A 233 -12.51 27.22 -7.51
C CYS A 233 -11.47 27.29 -8.60
N GLU A 234 -11.89 27.66 -9.81
CA GLU A 234 -11.04 27.97 -10.99
C GLU A 234 -9.98 29.09 -10.78
N ARG A 235 -9.76 29.48 -9.52
CA ARG A 235 -8.84 30.52 -9.05
C ARG A 235 -7.42 30.00 -8.79
N ASP A 236 -7.25 28.69 -8.67
CA ASP A 236 -5.97 28.09 -8.27
C ASP A 236 -5.06 27.84 -9.49
N ARG A 237 -4.18 28.81 -9.80
CA ARG A 237 -3.18 28.70 -10.88
C ARG A 237 -1.75 28.74 -10.31
N PRO A 238 -1.18 27.59 -9.87
CA PRO A 238 0.09 27.54 -9.14
C PRO A 238 1.35 28.00 -9.88
N ASN A 239 1.26 28.32 -11.17
CA ASN A 239 2.37 28.84 -11.97
C ASN A 239 2.16 30.31 -12.41
N ARG A 240 1.07 30.96 -12.00
CA ARG A 240 0.85 32.39 -12.24
C ARG A 240 1.70 33.18 -11.24
N ARG A 241 2.31 34.28 -11.68
CA ARG A 241 3.01 35.21 -10.79
C ARG A 241 2.06 36.32 -10.40
N CYS A 242 2.07 36.69 -9.13
CA CYS A 242 1.29 37.79 -8.56
C CYS A 242 2.21 38.74 -7.76
N ALA A 243 1.70 39.92 -7.46
CA ALA A 243 2.40 40.89 -6.63
C ALA A 243 2.16 40.58 -5.14
N TYR A 244 3.23 40.72 -4.34
CA TYR A 244 3.17 40.61 -2.90
C TYR A 244 3.27 42.01 -2.30
N ASN A 245 2.19 42.47 -1.65
CA ASN A 245 2.19 43.72 -0.91
C ASN A 245 2.66 43.44 0.51
N CYS A 246 3.92 43.76 0.78
CA CYS A 246 4.57 43.56 2.06
C CYS A 246 4.38 44.77 2.98
N LEU A 247 3.83 44.57 4.18
CA LEU A 247 3.65 45.60 5.20
C LEU A 247 4.27 45.18 6.53
N ILE A 248 4.80 46.16 7.26
CA ILE A 248 5.21 46.00 8.65
C ILE A 248 4.34 46.92 9.49
N SER A 249 3.76 46.36 10.54
CA SER A 249 2.90 47.08 11.48
C SER A 249 3.33 46.80 12.91
N ASP A 250 3.00 47.71 13.83
CA ASP A 250 3.10 47.44 15.26
C ASP A 250 1.82 46.75 15.73
N ALA A 251 1.96 45.65 16.46
CA ALA A 251 0.87 45.02 17.20
C ALA A 251 1.35 44.67 18.61
N ASN A 252 0.86 45.40 19.61
CA ASN A 252 1.22 45.23 21.02
C ASN A 252 2.73 45.38 21.28
N TYR A 253 3.37 46.43 20.74
CA TYR A 253 4.80 46.73 20.88
C TYR A 253 5.73 45.68 20.26
N LYS A 254 5.23 44.96 19.26
CA LYS A 254 5.98 43.94 18.52
C LYS A 254 5.78 44.13 17.03
N SER A 255 6.87 43.97 16.29
CA SER A 255 6.85 43.98 14.83
C SER A 255 5.95 42.86 14.30
N MET A 256 5.05 43.23 13.41
CA MET A 256 4.09 42.33 12.80
C MET A 256 4.22 42.45 11.29
N PHE A 257 4.60 41.34 10.67
CA PHE A 257 4.85 41.22 9.24
C PHE A 257 3.58 40.74 8.56
N ARG A 258 3.15 41.46 7.52
CA ARG A 258 1.94 41.19 6.76
C ARG A 258 2.27 41.13 5.29
N ILE A 259 1.73 40.14 4.60
CA ILE A 259 1.79 40.05 3.14
C ILE A 259 0.37 39.88 2.62
N CYS A 260 -0.03 40.82 1.79
CA CYS A 260 -1.30 40.76 1.07
C CYS A 260 -1.04 40.38 -0.38
N ILE A 261 -1.73 39.35 -0.85
CA ILE A 261 -1.73 38.92 -2.25
C ILE A 261 -3.10 39.24 -2.81
N GLN A 262 -3.14 40.03 -3.87
CA GLN A 262 -4.36 40.34 -4.62
C GLN A 262 -4.02 40.26 -6.10
N GLU A 263 -4.64 39.31 -6.82
CA GLU A 263 -4.31 39.09 -8.23
C GLU A 263 -5.12 40.00 -9.16
N ASP A 264 -6.37 40.29 -8.80
CA ASP A 264 -7.27 41.18 -9.54
C ASP A 264 -7.99 42.18 -8.59
N GLU A 265 -8.34 43.38 -9.09
CA GLU A 265 -8.92 44.46 -8.26
C GLU A 265 -10.25 44.06 -7.58
N ASP A 266 -11.00 43.15 -8.21
CA ASP A 266 -12.29 42.64 -7.72
C ASP A 266 -12.14 41.44 -6.75
N GLU A 267 -10.91 40.97 -6.49
CA GLU A 267 -10.66 39.81 -5.64
C GLU A 267 -10.41 40.16 -4.17
N LEU A 268 -10.86 39.27 -3.28
CA LEU A 268 -10.54 39.34 -1.86
C LEU A 268 -9.05 39.06 -1.65
N ALA A 269 -8.32 40.04 -1.13
CA ALA A 269 -6.90 39.90 -0.83
C ALA A 269 -6.65 38.78 0.20
N GLN A 270 -5.73 37.87 -0.12
CA GLN A 270 -5.25 36.86 0.82
C GLN A 270 -4.17 37.49 1.70
N GLU A 271 -4.41 37.55 3.02
CA GLU A 271 -3.49 38.13 3.99
C GLU A 271 -2.77 37.03 4.79
N PHE A 272 -1.44 37.09 4.81
CA PHE A 272 -0.58 36.31 5.69
C PHE A 272 0.01 37.23 6.75
N ARG A 273 -0.11 36.88 8.03
CA ARG A 273 0.35 37.72 9.14
C ARG A 273 1.08 36.91 10.19
N GLU A 274 2.32 37.30 10.50
CA GLU A 274 3.14 36.66 11.53
C GLU A 274 4.08 37.64 12.25
N SER A 275 4.62 37.15 13.36
CA SER A 275 5.59 37.87 14.21
C SER A 275 7.02 37.93 13.66
N SER A 276 7.34 37.22 12.58
CA SER A 276 8.64 37.27 11.91
C SER A 276 8.52 37.09 10.40
N THR A 277 9.48 37.62 9.64
CA THR A 277 9.57 37.47 8.18
C THR A 277 9.62 36.00 7.77
N LYS A 278 10.41 35.19 8.50
CA LYS A 278 10.55 33.75 8.26
C LYS A 278 9.22 33.02 8.41
N LEU A 279 8.46 33.31 9.47
CA LEU A 279 7.19 32.63 9.70
C LEU A 279 6.13 33.03 8.66
N VAL A 280 6.09 34.29 8.23
CA VAL A 280 5.21 34.69 7.11
C VAL A 280 5.63 33.95 5.83
N TRP A 281 6.94 33.87 5.56
CA TRP A 281 7.46 33.24 4.36
C TRP A 281 7.20 31.73 4.32
N ASP A 282 7.48 31.03 5.41
CA ASP A 282 7.22 29.60 5.55
C ASP A 282 5.72 29.31 5.26
N LYS A 283 4.80 30.14 5.77
CA LYS A 283 3.37 30.03 5.46
C LYS A 283 3.00 30.24 3.99
N ILE A 284 3.69 31.15 3.30
CA ILE A 284 3.47 31.40 1.87
C ILE A 284 3.98 30.23 1.05
N VAL A 285 5.19 29.73 1.37
CA VAL A 285 5.76 28.55 0.71
C VAL A 285 4.86 27.34 0.91
N ASP A 286 4.37 27.10 2.13
CA ASP A 286 3.43 26.02 2.44
C ASP A 286 2.12 26.14 1.62
N ALA A 287 1.62 27.36 1.43
CA ALA A 287 0.42 27.62 0.64
C ALA A 287 0.66 27.34 -0.86
N ILE A 288 1.78 27.81 -1.41
CA ILE A 288 2.15 27.58 -2.81
C ILE A 288 2.43 26.10 -3.05
N ASP A 289 3.14 25.44 -2.14
CA ASP A 289 3.46 24.01 -2.26
C ASP A 289 2.19 23.16 -2.19
N SER A 290 1.27 23.50 -1.28
CA SER A 290 -0.07 22.91 -1.23
C SER A 290 -0.84 23.10 -2.55
N LEU A 291 -0.78 24.29 -3.14
CA LEU A 291 -1.44 24.63 -4.40
C LEU A 291 -0.83 23.85 -5.58
N ARG A 292 0.50 23.80 -5.67
CA ARG A 292 1.23 23.05 -6.70
C ARG A 292 0.93 21.56 -6.62
N TRP A 293 0.91 21.04 -5.40
CA TRP A 293 0.59 19.67 -5.11
C TRP A 293 -0.85 19.30 -5.54
N GLN A 294 -1.83 20.17 -5.27
CA GLN A 294 -3.23 19.98 -5.73
C GLN A 294 -3.36 19.85 -7.26
N HIS A 295 -2.46 20.46 -8.01
CA HIS A 295 -2.43 20.42 -9.47
C HIS A 295 -1.42 19.41 -10.04
N GLY A 296 -0.82 18.55 -9.20
CA GLY A 296 0.11 17.50 -9.64
C GLY A 296 1.49 18.01 -10.08
N PHE A 297 1.90 19.21 -9.63
CA PHE A 297 3.24 19.74 -9.89
C PHE A 297 4.27 19.25 -8.86
N VAL A 298 5.55 19.30 -9.24
CA VAL A 298 6.69 18.95 -8.38
C VAL A 298 6.79 19.90 -7.18
N GLU A 299 7.14 19.33 -6.03
CA GLU A 299 7.38 19.98 -4.73
C GLU A 299 8.41 21.12 -4.85
N ILE A 300 8.17 22.20 -4.12
CA ILE A 300 9.13 23.30 -3.98
C ILE A 300 10.23 22.87 -3.01
N PHE A 301 11.46 22.79 -3.51
CA PHE A 301 12.63 22.62 -2.66
C PHE A 301 12.89 23.91 -1.86
N SER A 302 12.33 23.99 -0.65
CA SER A 302 12.42 25.14 0.25
C SER A 302 13.86 25.54 0.63
N ILE A 303 14.83 24.64 0.43
CA ILE A 303 16.26 24.90 0.65
C ILE A 303 16.85 25.99 -0.28
N PHE A 304 16.16 26.36 -1.36
CA PHE A 304 16.62 27.35 -2.34
C PHE A 304 15.89 28.70 -2.26
N VAL A 305 14.95 28.89 -1.33
CA VAL A 305 14.18 30.14 -1.26
C VAL A 305 14.28 30.77 0.13
N SER A 306 15.12 31.81 0.22
CA SER A 306 15.47 32.52 1.45
C SER A 306 14.45 33.61 1.81
N ASP A 307 14.14 33.73 3.10
CA ASP A 307 13.25 34.77 3.65
C ASP A 307 13.84 36.19 3.53
N LYS A 308 15.18 36.29 3.39
CA LYS A 308 15.90 37.56 3.30
C LYS A 308 15.62 38.33 2.00
N ASP A 309 15.19 37.65 0.94
CA ASP A 309 14.96 38.27 -0.37
C ASP A 309 13.54 38.85 -0.52
N LEU A 310 12.60 38.44 0.35
CA LEU A 310 11.18 38.73 0.22
C LEU A 310 10.81 40.18 0.56
N TYR A 311 11.37 40.72 1.64
CA TYR A 311 11.12 42.09 2.08
C TYR A 311 12.24 43.06 1.65
N ARG A 312 13.28 42.57 0.96
CA ARG A 312 14.46 43.34 0.53
C ARG A 312 15.18 44.12 1.64
N PHE A 313 15.11 43.67 2.89
CA PHE A 313 15.92 44.23 3.98
C PHE A 313 17.30 43.57 4.01
N THR A 314 18.10 43.79 2.97
CA THR A 314 19.55 43.60 3.10
C THR A 314 20.14 44.86 3.72
N VAL A 315 20.46 44.79 5.01
CA VAL A 315 21.37 45.75 5.63
C VAL A 315 22.74 45.48 5.01
N ASN A 316 23.27 46.42 4.21
CA ASN A 316 24.69 46.49 3.90
C ASN A 316 25.45 47.06 5.11
#